data_AF-A0A534NH74-F1
#
_entry.id   AF-A0A534NH74-F1
#
_cell.length_a   1.000
_cell.length_b   1.000
_cell.length_c   1.000
_cell.angle_alpha   90.00
_cell.angle_beta   90.00
_cell.angle_gamma   90.00
#
_symmetry.space_group_name_H-M   'P 1'
#
loop_
_entity.id
_entity.type
_entity.pdbx_description
1 polymer ?
#
loop_
_entity_poly.entity_id
_entity_poly.type
_entity_poly.pdbx_seq_one_letter_code
_entity_poly.pdbx_strand_id
1 'polypeptide(L)'
;MENRSVDQAKRYHELTKHSYQSVRQDAHHLDWDNRPSVYKVYPELAPIFLPRDFLPPEADTLRTVGSVECERERALGLKELSQILFFSAGLTKKKVYAGGEEYYFRAAACAGALYPIEIYVICADIPALEAGIYHFNPREFSLRRLRSGDFRPELTGAAGDNQTIAAAPLTLILSAIFWRSAWKYQARSYRYCFWDSGMILANLLAVANSTGIPCSVEMGFVDSKVNNLLGLDGDREASLCLVPLGRSLEWATHAVTRELPALSYSVQELSQQQLEYPALKRMNAASCLVDEEEIRPWRGPCVRPRGEAKSSVIPLERRLEHSKPLGEVILKRGSARRFAREAIGLKQLSTMLDCSTHGIPADFLEGAGTSLTDLYMIVIDVQGLEPGSYYFSPIQKSLERLQAGSMREEAGYLCLEQPLAAEASAVVFFLSDLNRVLARFGNRGYRAV
;
A
#
# COMPACT_ATOMS: atom_id res chain seq x y z
N MET A 1 -7.49 -21.79 -10.52
CA MET A 1 -8.76 -21.12 -10.12
C MET A 1 -8.76 -19.80 -10.85
N GLU A 2 -9.82 -19.52 -11.60
CA GLU A 2 -9.91 -18.32 -12.44
C GLU A 2 -10.27 -17.09 -11.62
N ASN A 3 -9.72 -15.93 -11.96
CA ASN A 3 -9.98 -14.67 -11.26
C ASN A 3 -11.48 -14.31 -11.24
N ARG A 4 -12.23 -14.74 -12.25
CA ARG A 4 -13.67 -14.49 -12.37
C ARG A 4 -14.54 -15.32 -11.43
N SER A 5 -14.04 -16.39 -10.82
CA SER A 5 -14.78 -17.19 -9.84
C SER A 5 -14.66 -16.56 -8.44
N VAL A 6 -15.51 -15.58 -8.16
CA VAL A 6 -15.42 -14.66 -6.99
C VAL A 6 -15.63 -15.31 -5.62
N ASP A 7 -15.99 -16.58 -5.56
CA ASP A 7 -16.31 -17.28 -4.31
C ASP A 7 -15.11 -17.40 -3.38
N GLN A 8 -13.89 -17.45 -3.93
CA GLN A 8 -12.67 -17.53 -3.11
C GLN A 8 -12.46 -16.27 -2.28
N ALA A 9 -12.63 -15.08 -2.88
CA ALA A 9 -12.52 -13.82 -2.15
C ALA A 9 -13.60 -13.67 -1.08
N LYS A 10 -14.85 -14.05 -1.39
CA LYS A 10 -15.96 -14.03 -0.41
C LYS A 10 -15.68 -14.98 0.75
N ARG A 11 -15.28 -16.22 0.45
CA ARG A 11 -14.94 -17.23 1.46
C ARG A 11 -13.75 -16.81 2.31
N TYR A 12 -12.68 -16.31 1.69
CA TYR A 12 -11.51 -15.79 2.40
C TYR A 12 -11.90 -14.62 3.31
N HIS A 13 -12.76 -13.72 2.82
CA HIS A 13 -13.25 -12.60 3.61
C HIS A 13 -13.94 -13.09 4.88
N GLU A 14 -14.94 -13.98 4.77
CA GLU A 14 -15.66 -14.53 5.93
C GLU A 14 -14.75 -15.31 6.87
N LEU A 15 -13.93 -16.22 6.33
CA LEU A 15 -13.05 -17.07 7.12
C LEU A 15 -12.07 -16.27 8.00
N THR A 16 -11.65 -15.11 7.51
CA THR A 16 -10.64 -14.31 8.20
C THR A 16 -11.22 -13.21 9.08
N LYS A 17 -12.56 -13.08 9.22
CA LYS A 17 -13.18 -12.14 10.15
C LYS A 17 -12.85 -12.50 11.60
N HIS A 18 -12.86 -11.48 12.46
CA HIS A 18 -12.92 -11.70 13.89
C HIS A 18 -14.39 -11.65 14.33
N SER A 19 -14.80 -12.66 15.09
CA SER A 19 -16.00 -12.66 15.92
C SER A 19 -15.61 -12.60 17.40
N TYR A 20 -16.54 -12.17 18.25
CA TYR A 20 -16.36 -12.18 19.71
C TYR A 20 -15.83 -13.52 20.23
N GLN A 21 -16.38 -14.63 19.74
CA GLN A 21 -15.97 -15.98 20.10
C GLN A 21 -14.57 -16.31 19.59
N SER A 22 -14.27 -16.04 18.31
CA SER A 22 -12.96 -16.37 17.73
C SER A 22 -11.80 -15.70 18.47
N VAL A 23 -11.96 -14.44 18.88
CA VAL A 23 -10.90 -13.67 19.56
C VAL A 23 -10.63 -14.20 20.97
N ARG A 24 -11.62 -14.83 21.60
CA ARG A 24 -11.53 -15.32 22.99
C ARG A 24 -11.23 -16.81 23.11
N GLN A 25 -11.50 -17.57 22.05
CA GLN A 25 -11.30 -19.02 22.02
C GLN A 25 -10.03 -19.43 21.26
N ASP A 26 -9.45 -18.54 20.45
CA ASP A 26 -8.22 -18.83 19.74
C ASP A 26 -7.03 -18.88 20.71
N ALA A 27 -6.46 -20.07 20.88
CA ALA A 27 -5.29 -20.34 21.71
C ALA A 27 -3.97 -20.08 20.95
N HIS A 28 -3.99 -19.33 19.84
CA HIS A 28 -2.78 -19.02 19.11
C HIS A 28 -1.79 -18.21 19.97
N HIS A 29 -0.64 -18.84 20.22
CA HIS A 29 0.51 -18.20 20.85
C HIS A 29 1.59 -17.91 19.80
N LEU A 30 2.33 -16.82 20.01
CA LEU A 30 3.42 -16.43 19.13
C LEU A 30 4.66 -17.27 19.44
N ASP A 31 5.16 -17.98 18.43
CA ASP A 31 6.43 -18.69 18.46
C ASP A 31 7.57 -17.71 18.17
N TRP A 32 8.12 -17.11 19.22
CA TRP A 32 9.16 -16.08 19.11
C TRP A 32 10.49 -16.58 18.55
N ASP A 33 10.82 -17.86 18.77
CA ASP A 33 12.05 -18.47 18.26
C ASP A 33 12.00 -18.65 16.73
N ASN A 34 10.79 -18.80 16.19
CA ASN A 34 10.55 -18.89 14.76
C ASN A 34 10.10 -17.56 14.13
N ARG A 35 10.32 -16.42 14.81
CA ARG A 35 9.99 -15.10 14.26
C ARG A 35 10.81 -14.81 13.00
N PRO A 36 10.17 -14.40 11.88
CA PRO A 36 10.88 -14.16 10.65
C PRO A 36 11.71 -12.88 10.67
N SER A 37 12.88 -12.94 10.05
CA SER A 37 13.69 -11.78 9.69
C SER A 37 12.87 -10.80 8.86
N VAL A 38 12.95 -9.52 9.24
CA VAL A 38 12.27 -8.41 8.55
C VAL A 38 13.10 -7.85 7.39
N TYR A 39 14.19 -8.52 7.00
CA TYR A 39 15.05 -8.14 5.89
C TYR A 39 15.28 -9.34 4.96
N LYS A 40 15.21 -9.11 3.65
CA LYS A 40 15.64 -10.07 2.64
C LYS A 40 17.07 -9.73 2.26
N VAL A 41 17.98 -10.69 2.39
CA VAL A 41 19.41 -10.47 2.18
C VAL A 41 19.91 -11.43 1.12
N TYR A 42 20.55 -10.87 0.09
CA TYR A 42 21.26 -11.60 -0.96
C TYR A 42 22.77 -11.52 -0.66
N PRO A 43 23.34 -12.48 0.09
CA PRO A 43 24.73 -12.40 0.55
C PRO A 43 25.78 -12.41 -0.57
N GLU A 44 25.45 -13.02 -1.71
CA GLU A 44 26.37 -13.21 -2.84
C GLU A 44 26.45 -12.00 -3.78
N LEU A 45 25.48 -11.08 -3.71
CA LEU A 45 25.41 -9.93 -4.59
C LEU A 45 26.08 -8.73 -3.94
N ALA A 46 26.88 -7.96 -4.66
CA ALA A 46 27.48 -6.73 -4.13
C ALA A 46 26.43 -5.61 -3.92
N PRO A 47 26.57 -4.75 -2.90
CA PRO A 47 25.65 -3.64 -2.68
C PRO A 47 26.01 -2.45 -3.58
N ILE A 48 25.00 -1.83 -4.17
CA ILE A 48 25.09 -0.48 -4.74
C ILE A 48 24.49 0.46 -3.69
N PHE A 49 25.33 1.17 -2.96
CA PHE A 49 24.85 2.07 -1.89
C PHE A 49 24.09 3.26 -2.48
N LEU A 50 22.94 3.55 -1.90
CA LEU A 50 22.11 4.66 -2.32
C LEU A 50 22.63 5.97 -1.69
N PRO A 51 22.74 7.06 -2.47
CA PRO A 51 23.09 8.39 -1.94
C PRO A 51 22.12 8.82 -0.84
N ARG A 52 22.66 9.37 0.25
CA ARG A 52 21.89 9.93 1.37
C ARG A 52 21.92 11.46 1.42
N ASP A 53 22.62 12.10 0.48
CA ASP A 53 22.77 13.55 0.35
C ASP A 53 21.56 14.20 -0.36
N PHE A 54 20.35 13.71 -0.10
CA PHE A 54 19.11 14.33 -0.55
C PHE A 54 18.53 15.21 0.56
N LEU A 55 17.93 16.33 0.16
CA LEU A 55 17.16 17.16 1.08
C LEU A 55 15.82 16.47 1.37
N PRO A 56 15.25 16.57 2.58
CA PRO A 56 13.87 16.17 2.80
C PRO A 56 12.91 16.91 1.85
N PRO A 57 11.79 16.29 1.42
CA PRO A 57 10.78 16.99 0.65
C PRO A 57 10.20 18.19 1.39
N GLU A 58 10.39 19.39 0.83
CA GLU A 58 9.93 20.67 1.41
C GLU A 58 8.49 21.04 1.02
N ALA A 59 7.86 20.26 0.13
CA ALA A 59 6.49 20.51 -0.30
C ALA A 59 5.50 20.42 0.86
N ASP A 60 4.45 21.25 0.81
CA ASP A 60 3.35 21.24 1.77
C ASP A 60 2.65 19.86 1.79
N THR A 61 2.59 19.23 2.96
CA THR A 61 2.07 17.85 3.11
C THR A 61 0.63 17.72 2.63
N LEU A 62 -0.28 18.56 3.14
CA LEU A 62 -1.71 18.47 2.84
C LEU A 62 -1.99 18.77 1.37
N ARG A 63 -1.26 19.71 0.75
CA ARG A 63 -1.35 19.95 -0.69
C ARG A 63 -0.89 18.73 -1.48
N THR A 64 0.23 18.13 -1.10
CA THR A 64 0.86 17.03 -1.84
C THR A 64 0.07 15.72 -1.73
N VAL A 65 -0.50 15.42 -0.56
CA VAL A 65 -1.35 14.23 -0.36
C VAL A 65 -2.72 14.43 -1.00
N GLY A 66 -3.26 15.65 -0.94
CA GLY A 66 -4.58 16.00 -1.46
C GLY A 66 -4.61 16.45 -2.93
N SER A 67 -3.56 16.18 -3.71
CA SER A 67 -3.50 16.45 -5.14
C SER A 67 -2.77 15.34 -5.90
N VAL A 68 -3.10 15.19 -7.19
CA VAL A 68 -2.45 14.26 -8.11
C VAL A 68 -1.75 14.99 -9.28
N GLU A 69 -1.63 16.31 -9.18
CA GLU A 69 -1.10 17.17 -10.24
C GLU A 69 0.42 17.29 -10.16
N CYS A 70 1.11 16.71 -11.14
CA CYS A 70 2.53 16.95 -11.38
C CYS A 70 2.69 18.28 -12.14
N GLU A 71 3.04 19.36 -11.44
CA GLU A 71 3.16 20.70 -12.05
C GLU A 71 4.41 20.86 -12.94
N ARG A 72 5.47 20.06 -12.70
CA ARG A 72 6.71 20.08 -13.50
C ARG A 72 7.38 18.72 -13.49
N GLU A 73 7.47 18.09 -14.66
CA GLU A 73 8.19 16.82 -14.82
C GLU A 73 9.70 17.04 -14.63
N ARG A 74 10.28 16.33 -13.65
CA ARG A 74 11.73 16.28 -13.42
C ARG A 74 12.33 14.99 -13.96
N ALA A 75 13.59 15.06 -14.36
CA ALA A 75 14.36 13.87 -14.72
C ALA A 75 14.56 12.98 -13.48
N LEU A 76 14.42 11.66 -13.67
CA LEU A 76 14.59 10.65 -12.63
C LEU A 76 16.03 10.12 -12.67
N GLY A 77 16.79 10.28 -11.58
CA GLY A 77 18.11 9.66 -11.39
C GLY A 77 18.20 8.87 -10.08
N LEU A 78 19.40 8.35 -9.78
CA LEU A 78 19.64 7.58 -8.56
C LEU A 78 19.34 8.39 -7.28
N LYS A 79 19.53 9.71 -7.29
CA LYS A 79 19.29 10.58 -6.14
C LYS A 79 17.79 10.70 -5.82
N GLU A 80 16.96 10.93 -6.83
CA GLU A 80 15.51 10.98 -6.71
C GLU A 80 14.95 9.61 -6.29
N LEU A 81 15.43 8.52 -6.90
CA LEU A 81 15.08 7.17 -6.49
C LEU A 81 15.43 6.93 -5.01
N SER A 82 16.60 7.37 -4.56
CA SER A 82 17.04 7.21 -3.16
C SER A 82 16.13 7.95 -2.20
N GLN A 83 15.75 9.19 -2.54
CA GLN A 83 14.81 9.97 -1.76
C GLN A 83 13.44 9.27 -1.67
N ILE A 84 12.90 8.81 -2.81
CA ILE A 84 11.63 8.06 -2.86
C ILE A 84 11.69 6.81 -1.99
N LEU A 85 12.72 5.98 -2.12
CA LEU A 85 12.89 4.75 -1.35
C LEU A 85 13.03 5.04 0.16
N PHE A 86 13.77 6.08 0.53
CA PHE A 86 13.96 6.46 1.93
C PHE A 86 12.65 6.90 2.58
N PHE A 87 11.93 7.85 1.96
CA PHE A 87 10.71 8.41 2.53
C PHE A 87 9.48 7.50 2.36
N SER A 88 9.53 6.48 1.51
CA SER A 88 8.46 5.47 1.39
C SER A 88 8.65 4.27 2.32
N ALA A 89 9.84 3.66 2.33
CA ALA A 89 10.09 2.38 3.01
C ALA A 89 11.41 2.33 3.82
N GLY A 90 12.21 3.39 3.81
CA GLY A 90 13.49 3.46 4.54
C GLY A 90 13.33 3.45 6.06
N LEU A 91 14.44 3.18 6.77
CA LEU A 91 14.49 3.22 8.23
C LEU A 91 14.54 4.68 8.71
N THR A 92 13.54 5.12 9.49
CA THR A 92 13.41 6.52 9.94
C THR A 92 13.60 6.70 11.45
N LYS A 93 13.39 5.64 12.24
CA LYS A 93 13.56 5.70 13.70
C LYS A 93 14.24 4.45 14.20
N LYS A 94 15.11 4.62 15.19
CA LYS A 94 15.74 3.55 15.96
C LYS A 94 15.28 3.66 17.41
N LYS A 95 14.84 2.55 17.99
CA LYS A 95 14.50 2.43 19.40
C LYS A 95 15.35 1.33 20.02
N VAL A 96 15.90 1.60 21.19
CA VAL A 96 16.61 0.60 21.99
C VAL A 96 15.67 0.15 23.10
N TYR A 97 15.43 -1.15 23.21
CA TYR A 97 14.60 -1.74 24.27
C TYR A 97 15.45 -2.11 25.49
N ALA A 98 14.78 -2.33 26.64
CA ALA A 98 15.43 -2.83 27.84
C ALA A 98 16.04 -4.20 27.53
N GLY A 99 17.37 -4.34 27.67
CA GLY A 99 18.13 -5.50 27.19
C GLY A 99 19.10 -5.19 26.04
N GLY A 100 19.08 -3.97 25.49
CA GLY A 100 20.03 -3.52 24.47
C GLY A 100 19.62 -3.85 23.02
N GLU A 101 18.49 -4.52 22.83
CA GLU A 101 17.98 -4.83 21.50
C GLU A 101 17.59 -3.57 20.74
N GLU A 102 18.14 -3.42 19.53
CA GLU A 102 17.84 -2.31 18.64
C GLU A 102 16.72 -2.68 17.68
N TYR A 103 15.70 -1.82 17.62
CA TYR A 103 14.57 -1.98 16.74
C TYR A 103 14.43 -0.78 15.80
N TYR A 104 14.26 -1.07 14.52
CA TYR A 104 14.22 -0.07 13.47
C TYR A 104 12.81 0.03 12.91
N PHE A 105 12.25 1.24 12.94
CA PHE A 105 10.97 1.55 12.32
C PHE A 105 11.17 2.14 10.93
N ARG A 106 10.27 1.78 10.02
CA ARG A 106 10.24 2.30 8.65
C ARG A 106 9.38 3.57 8.53
N ALA A 107 9.58 4.28 7.43
CA ALA A 107 8.78 5.45 7.05
C ALA A 107 7.27 5.11 7.03
N ALA A 108 6.89 4.03 6.34
CA ALA A 108 5.53 3.49 6.36
C ALA A 108 5.19 2.80 7.69
N ALA A 109 3.92 2.95 8.11
CA ALA A 109 3.35 2.12 9.17
C ALA A 109 3.16 0.68 8.66
N CYS A 110 3.19 -0.29 9.58
CA CYS A 110 3.03 -1.70 9.24
C CYS A 110 2.39 -2.45 10.42
N ALA A 111 1.42 -3.32 10.11
CA ALA A 111 0.77 -4.16 11.10
C ALA A 111 1.78 -5.03 11.85
N GLY A 112 1.85 -4.84 13.17
CA GLY A 112 2.79 -5.57 14.03
C GLY A 112 4.27 -5.28 13.77
N ALA A 113 4.59 -4.31 12.92
CA ALA A 113 5.95 -4.01 12.46
C ALA A 113 6.70 -5.26 11.93
N LEU A 114 6.01 -6.07 11.14
CA LEU A 114 6.52 -7.32 10.55
C LEU A 114 7.14 -7.12 9.17
N TYR A 115 6.84 -5.98 8.52
CA TYR A 115 7.39 -5.53 7.25
C TYR A 115 7.40 -6.61 6.16
N PRO A 116 6.23 -7.13 5.74
CA PRO A 116 6.15 -8.17 4.71
C PRO A 116 6.55 -7.67 3.32
N ILE A 117 6.56 -6.35 3.10
CA ILE A 117 6.72 -5.76 1.77
C ILE A 117 8.18 -5.57 1.39
N GLU A 118 8.53 -6.09 0.22
CA GLU A 118 9.81 -5.89 -0.46
C GLU A 118 9.60 -5.00 -1.70
N ILE A 119 10.64 -4.22 -2.05
CA ILE A 119 10.62 -3.32 -3.21
C ILE A 119 11.71 -3.76 -4.18
N TYR A 120 11.31 -3.96 -5.43
CA TYR A 120 12.20 -4.19 -6.56
C TYR A 120 12.16 -2.99 -7.50
N VAL A 121 13.24 -2.80 -8.24
CA VAL A 121 13.41 -1.72 -9.22
C VAL A 121 13.70 -2.35 -10.57
N ILE A 122 12.91 -2.06 -11.59
CA ILE A 122 13.26 -2.33 -12.99
C ILE A 122 13.47 -0.99 -13.68
N CYS A 123 14.63 -0.78 -14.29
CA CYS A 123 14.96 0.50 -14.91
C CYS A 123 15.77 0.36 -16.20
N ALA A 124 15.64 1.38 -17.06
CA ALA A 124 16.59 1.69 -18.11
C ALA A 124 17.90 2.25 -17.51
N ASP A 125 18.82 2.64 -18.37
CA ASP A 125 19.93 3.49 -17.95
C ASP A 125 19.38 4.84 -17.48
N ILE A 126 19.50 5.11 -16.18
CA ILE A 126 19.19 6.41 -15.59
C ILE A 126 20.48 7.01 -15.03
N PRO A 127 20.55 8.34 -14.79
CA PRO A 127 21.74 8.95 -14.22
C PRO A 127 22.22 8.22 -12.95
N ALA A 128 23.45 7.70 -13.03
CA ALA A 128 24.14 6.92 -11.99
C ALA A 128 23.57 5.53 -11.65
N LEU A 129 22.72 4.94 -12.50
CA LEU A 129 22.27 3.55 -12.35
C LEU A 129 22.06 2.89 -13.73
N GLU A 130 22.80 1.81 -13.98
CA GLU A 130 22.69 1.03 -15.22
C GLU A 130 21.34 0.30 -15.32
N ALA A 131 20.90 0.00 -16.54
CA ALA A 131 19.70 -0.77 -16.79
C ALA A 131 19.76 -2.15 -16.10
N GLY A 132 18.68 -2.52 -15.42
CA GLY A 132 18.65 -3.78 -14.68
C GLY A 132 17.41 -3.99 -13.81
N ILE A 133 17.40 -5.15 -13.16
CA ILE A 133 16.47 -5.48 -12.08
C ILE A 133 17.24 -5.48 -10.77
N TYR A 134 16.74 -4.75 -9.78
CA TYR A 134 17.37 -4.57 -8.48
C TYR A 134 16.41 -4.89 -7.34
N HIS A 135 16.93 -5.36 -6.22
CA HIS A 135 16.22 -5.46 -4.94
C HIS A 135 16.68 -4.36 -3.99
N PHE A 136 15.74 -3.66 -3.36
CA PHE A 136 16.05 -2.63 -2.36
C PHE A 136 16.23 -3.24 -0.97
N ASN A 137 17.41 -3.05 -0.40
CA ASN A 137 17.71 -3.41 0.98
C ASN A 137 17.61 -2.17 1.90
N PRO A 138 16.59 -2.08 2.76
CA PRO A 138 16.42 -0.93 3.65
C PRO A 138 17.43 -0.90 4.81
N ARG A 139 18.03 -2.04 5.18
CA ARG A 139 18.98 -2.14 6.30
C ARG A 139 20.28 -1.40 5.99
N GLU A 140 20.86 -1.68 4.82
CA GLU A 140 22.09 -1.06 4.35
C GLU A 140 21.82 0.21 3.53
N PHE A 141 20.57 0.40 3.12
CA PHE A 141 20.16 1.45 2.18
C PHE A 141 20.94 1.34 0.87
N SER A 142 20.74 0.21 0.21
CA SER A 142 21.44 -0.18 -1.01
C SER A 142 20.51 -0.93 -1.96
N LEU A 143 20.93 -1.04 -3.22
CA LEU A 143 20.34 -1.93 -4.21
C LEU A 143 21.23 -3.17 -4.39
N ARG A 144 20.62 -4.34 -4.63
CA ARG A 144 21.31 -5.55 -5.08
C ARG A 144 20.88 -5.86 -6.52
N ARG A 145 21.81 -5.89 -7.47
CA ARG A 145 21.50 -6.16 -8.88
C ARG A 145 21.21 -7.64 -9.09
N LEU A 146 19.97 -7.96 -9.43
CA LEU A 146 19.50 -9.32 -9.71
C LEU A 146 19.73 -9.69 -11.18
N ARG A 147 19.45 -8.75 -12.10
CA ARG A 147 19.66 -8.92 -13.54
C ARG A 147 20.29 -7.65 -14.13
N SER A 148 21.15 -7.82 -15.13
CA SER A 148 21.75 -6.73 -15.90
C SER A 148 21.06 -6.62 -17.26
N GLY A 149 20.81 -5.38 -17.72
CA GLY A 149 20.15 -5.09 -19.00
C GLY A 149 18.74 -4.53 -18.84
N ASP A 150 18.19 -3.95 -19.91
CA ASP A 150 16.85 -3.38 -19.90
C ASP A 150 15.79 -4.50 -19.96
N PHE A 151 14.98 -4.61 -18.89
CA PHE A 151 13.85 -5.55 -18.77
C PHE A 151 12.48 -4.86 -18.80
N ARG A 152 12.43 -3.56 -19.15
CA ARG A 152 11.15 -2.85 -19.31
C ARG A 152 10.28 -3.47 -20.40
N PRO A 153 10.79 -3.95 -21.55
CA PRO A 153 9.96 -4.62 -22.55
C PRO A 153 9.19 -5.84 -22.02
N GLU A 154 9.83 -6.69 -21.21
CA GLU A 154 9.16 -7.85 -20.60
C GLU A 154 8.13 -7.42 -19.56
N LEU A 155 8.43 -6.38 -18.78
CA LEU A 155 7.49 -5.83 -17.81
C LEU A 155 6.25 -5.24 -18.51
N THR A 156 6.46 -4.49 -19.60
CA THR A 156 5.40 -3.95 -20.45
C THR A 156 4.53 -5.08 -21.01
N GLY A 157 5.14 -6.13 -21.56
CA GLY A 157 4.41 -7.30 -22.07
C GLY A 157 3.69 -8.09 -20.97
N ALA A 158 4.24 -8.15 -19.76
CA ALA A 158 3.57 -8.74 -18.60
C ALA A 158 2.38 -7.90 -18.12
N ALA A 159 2.40 -6.59 -18.36
CA ALA A 159 1.33 -5.67 -18.01
C ALA A 159 0.31 -5.44 -19.15
N GLY A 160 0.31 -6.27 -20.19
CA GLY A 160 -0.61 -6.16 -21.33
C GLY A 160 -0.40 -4.86 -22.12
N ASP A 161 0.85 -4.56 -22.45
CA ASP A 161 1.31 -3.38 -23.21
C ASP A 161 0.78 -2.05 -22.65
N ASN A 162 0.77 -1.94 -21.32
CA ASN A 162 0.38 -0.73 -20.61
C ASN A 162 1.33 0.42 -20.99
N GLN A 163 0.78 1.48 -21.58
CA GLN A 163 1.56 2.62 -22.08
C GLN A 163 2.28 3.40 -20.97
N THR A 164 1.69 3.48 -19.77
CA THR A 164 2.31 4.15 -18.63
C THR A 164 3.58 3.43 -18.20
N ILE A 165 3.54 2.09 -18.15
CA ILE A 165 4.71 1.26 -17.86
C ILE A 165 5.73 1.33 -18.99
N ALA A 166 5.29 1.27 -20.25
CA ALA A 166 6.18 1.33 -21.41
C ALA A 166 6.94 2.67 -21.51
N ALA A 167 6.29 3.78 -21.12
CA ALA A 167 6.89 5.11 -21.13
C ALA A 167 7.77 5.39 -19.91
N ALA A 168 7.67 4.60 -18.83
CA ALA A 168 8.44 4.86 -17.63
C ALA A 168 9.91 4.45 -17.81
N PRO A 169 10.89 5.33 -17.50
CA PRO A 169 12.29 4.94 -17.43
C PRO A 169 12.58 3.96 -16.28
N LEU A 170 11.71 3.92 -15.26
CA LEU A 170 11.85 3.08 -14.09
C LEU A 170 10.47 2.67 -13.56
N THR A 171 10.33 1.42 -13.12
CA THR A 171 9.15 0.93 -12.42
C THR A 171 9.57 0.29 -11.10
N LEU A 172 8.95 0.73 -10.01
CA LEU A 172 9.05 0.04 -8.71
C LEU A 172 8.02 -1.10 -8.67
N ILE A 173 8.39 -2.23 -8.07
CA ILE A 173 7.49 -3.37 -7.91
C ILE A 173 7.45 -3.73 -6.44
N LEU A 174 6.27 -3.65 -5.84
CA LEU A 174 6.05 -4.10 -4.48
C LEU A 174 5.66 -5.57 -4.52
N SER A 175 6.26 -6.36 -3.64
CA SER A 175 5.87 -7.76 -3.40
C SER A 175 5.64 -7.98 -1.91
N ALA A 176 4.98 -9.08 -1.54
CA ALA A 176 4.90 -9.49 -0.14
C ALA A 176 5.49 -10.87 0.09
N ILE A 177 6.38 -10.98 1.07
CA ILE A 177 6.75 -12.24 1.70
C ILE A 177 5.67 -12.55 2.74
N PHE A 178 4.72 -13.43 2.38
CA PHE A 178 3.53 -13.67 3.18
C PHE A 178 3.84 -14.17 4.59
N TRP A 179 4.86 -15.01 4.72
CA TRP A 179 5.25 -15.60 6.01
C TRP A 179 5.56 -14.56 7.09
N ARG A 180 6.14 -13.41 6.73
CA ARG A 180 6.45 -12.35 7.72
C ARG A 180 5.23 -11.88 8.48
N SER A 181 4.12 -11.67 7.77
CA SER A 181 2.85 -11.26 8.38
C SER A 181 2.08 -12.47 8.94
N ALA A 182 2.13 -13.62 8.25
CA ALA A 182 1.43 -14.84 8.63
C ALA A 182 1.94 -15.45 9.95
N TRP A 183 3.22 -15.25 10.31
CA TRP A 183 3.75 -15.66 11.60
C TRP A 183 2.92 -15.14 12.79
N LYS A 184 2.38 -13.93 12.70
CA LYS A 184 1.53 -13.32 13.74
C LYS A 184 0.04 -13.39 13.44
N TYR A 185 -0.33 -13.22 12.17
CA TYR A 185 -1.72 -13.01 11.77
C TYR A 185 -2.32 -14.21 11.03
N GLN A 186 -1.58 -15.31 10.93
CA GLN A 186 -2.01 -16.56 10.30
C GLN A 186 -2.62 -16.31 8.91
N ALA A 187 -3.74 -16.95 8.59
CA ALA A 187 -4.44 -16.76 7.32
C ALA A 187 -4.90 -15.31 7.08
N ARG A 188 -5.15 -14.50 8.12
CA ARG A 188 -5.60 -13.10 8.00
C ARG A 188 -4.51 -12.18 7.43
N SER A 189 -3.25 -12.62 7.45
CA SER A 189 -2.07 -11.88 6.95
C SER A 189 -2.18 -11.33 5.54
N TYR A 190 -2.93 -12.00 4.65
CA TYR A 190 -3.11 -11.52 3.28
C TYR A 190 -3.73 -10.11 3.25
N ARG A 191 -4.68 -9.81 4.15
CA ARG A 191 -5.27 -8.46 4.28
C ARG A 191 -4.21 -7.42 4.66
N TYR A 192 -3.39 -7.77 5.66
CA TYR A 192 -2.34 -6.89 6.16
C TYR A 192 -1.26 -6.62 5.11
N CYS A 193 -0.99 -7.56 4.19
CA CYS A 193 -0.02 -7.33 3.12
C CYS A 193 -0.47 -6.18 2.20
N PHE A 194 -1.75 -6.13 1.79
CA PHE A 194 -2.25 -5.04 0.95
C PHE A 194 -2.38 -3.72 1.71
N TRP A 195 -2.77 -3.75 2.98
CA TRP A 195 -2.81 -2.55 3.81
C TRP A 195 -1.41 -1.97 4.05
N ASP A 196 -0.43 -2.82 4.35
CA ASP A 196 0.97 -2.41 4.54
C ASP A 196 1.58 -1.90 3.23
N SER A 197 1.26 -2.51 2.08
CA SER A 197 1.67 -1.95 0.78
C SER A 197 1.00 -0.59 0.51
N GLY A 198 -0.27 -0.43 0.86
CA GLY A 198 -0.99 0.85 0.74
C GLY A 198 -0.32 1.98 1.54
N MET A 199 0.21 1.68 2.73
CA MET A 199 0.96 2.66 3.53
C MET A 199 2.27 3.09 2.85
N ILE A 200 2.97 2.16 2.18
CA ILE A 200 4.18 2.47 1.40
C ILE A 200 3.80 3.29 0.17
N LEU A 201 2.75 2.90 -0.55
CA LEU A 201 2.26 3.59 -1.74
C LEU A 201 1.84 5.03 -1.41
N ALA A 202 1.14 5.28 -0.30
CA ALA A 202 0.76 6.62 0.11
C ALA A 202 1.97 7.56 0.26
N ASN A 203 3.03 7.10 0.94
CA ASN A 203 4.26 7.88 1.05
C ASN A 203 4.98 8.02 -0.29
N LEU A 204 5.06 6.95 -1.08
CA LEU A 204 5.72 6.94 -2.39
C LEU A 204 5.06 7.97 -3.32
N LEU A 205 3.75 7.90 -3.49
CA LEU A 205 2.98 8.81 -4.33
C LEU A 205 3.13 10.26 -3.87
N ALA A 206 3.08 10.52 -2.55
CA ALA A 206 3.30 11.85 -2.02
C ALA A 206 4.72 12.37 -2.29
N VAL A 207 5.76 11.54 -2.12
CA VAL A 207 7.15 11.95 -2.37
C VAL A 207 7.39 12.17 -3.86
N ALA A 208 6.88 11.31 -4.72
CA ALA A 208 6.94 11.48 -6.18
C ALA A 208 6.21 12.76 -6.63
N ASN A 209 5.01 13.02 -6.09
CA ASN A 209 4.28 14.27 -6.35
C ASN A 209 5.09 15.50 -5.89
N SER A 210 5.67 15.47 -4.67
CA SER A 210 6.48 16.57 -4.14
C SER A 210 7.74 16.90 -4.97
N THR A 211 8.21 15.94 -5.76
CA THR A 211 9.42 16.04 -6.59
C THR A 211 9.11 16.23 -8.07
N GLY A 212 7.84 16.26 -8.46
CA GLY A 212 7.44 16.40 -9.86
C GLY A 212 7.75 15.16 -10.70
N ILE A 213 7.70 13.97 -10.10
CA ILE A 213 7.88 12.71 -10.80
C ILE A 213 6.49 12.09 -10.99
N PRO A 214 5.98 12.02 -12.23
CA PRO A 214 4.69 11.40 -12.49
C PRO A 214 4.75 9.92 -12.11
N CYS A 215 3.69 9.42 -11.48
CA CYS A 215 3.59 8.04 -11.05
C CYS A 215 2.14 7.59 -10.96
N SER A 216 1.92 6.28 -11.04
CA SER A 216 0.62 5.64 -10.89
C SER A 216 0.75 4.27 -10.25
N VAL A 217 -0.36 3.74 -9.74
CA VAL A 217 -0.42 2.38 -9.20
C VAL A 217 -1.07 1.46 -10.24
N GLU A 218 -0.28 0.54 -10.77
CA GLU A 218 -0.69 -0.40 -11.79
C GLU A 218 -0.86 -1.78 -11.15
N MET A 219 -2.07 -2.33 -11.23
CA MET A 219 -2.38 -3.64 -10.69
C MET A 219 -2.84 -4.61 -11.76
N GLY A 220 -2.96 -4.22 -13.04
CA GLY A 220 -3.27 -5.10 -14.16
C GLY A 220 -2.01 -5.68 -14.79
N PHE A 221 -1.55 -6.82 -14.29
CA PHE A 221 -0.40 -7.56 -14.84
C PHE A 221 -0.55 -9.06 -14.65
N VAL A 222 0.10 -9.85 -15.52
CA VAL A 222 0.19 -11.30 -15.42
C VAL A 222 1.17 -11.67 -14.31
N ASP A 223 0.66 -12.14 -13.18
CA ASP A 223 1.44 -12.36 -11.96
C ASP A 223 2.64 -13.30 -12.18
N SER A 224 2.44 -14.39 -12.93
CA SER A 224 3.51 -15.36 -13.20
C SER A 224 4.67 -14.77 -13.98
N LYS A 225 4.40 -13.87 -14.94
CA LYS A 225 5.45 -13.20 -15.74
C LYS A 225 6.26 -12.22 -14.88
N VAL A 226 5.60 -11.41 -14.05
CA VAL A 226 6.28 -10.46 -13.14
C VAL A 226 7.06 -11.22 -12.07
N ASN A 227 6.47 -12.26 -11.47
CA ASN A 227 7.16 -13.10 -10.49
C ASN A 227 8.41 -13.76 -11.10
N ASN A 228 8.34 -14.29 -12.32
CA ASN A 228 9.50 -14.88 -13.00
C ASN A 228 10.61 -13.85 -13.30
N LEU A 229 10.25 -12.61 -13.69
CA LEU A 229 11.22 -11.52 -13.86
C LEU A 229 12.03 -11.30 -12.58
N LEU A 230 11.36 -11.31 -11.44
CA LEU A 230 11.92 -11.05 -10.12
C LEU A 230 12.51 -12.28 -9.41
N GLY A 231 12.32 -13.49 -9.97
CA GLY A 231 12.75 -14.74 -9.33
C GLY A 231 11.91 -15.13 -8.11
N LEU A 232 10.62 -14.79 -8.12
CA LEU A 232 9.66 -15.11 -7.06
C LEU A 232 8.92 -16.41 -7.38
N ASP A 233 8.68 -17.24 -6.37
CA ASP A 233 7.92 -18.49 -6.54
C ASP A 233 6.40 -18.27 -6.66
N GLY A 234 5.89 -17.10 -6.27
CA GLY A 234 4.48 -16.75 -6.33
C GLY A 234 3.62 -17.31 -5.18
N ASP A 235 4.15 -18.23 -4.37
CA ASP A 235 3.44 -18.88 -3.26
C ASP A 235 3.86 -18.32 -1.89
N ARG A 236 5.17 -18.14 -1.68
CA ARG A 236 5.77 -17.56 -0.46
C ARG A 236 6.00 -16.06 -0.60
N GLU A 237 6.40 -15.64 -1.79
CA GLU A 237 6.57 -14.25 -2.17
C GLU A 237 5.93 -13.99 -3.53
N ALA A 238 5.09 -12.96 -3.62
CA ALA A 238 4.39 -12.61 -4.85
C ALA A 238 4.29 -11.10 -5.05
N SER A 239 4.34 -10.67 -6.31
CA SER A 239 4.17 -9.28 -6.72
C SER A 239 2.75 -8.79 -6.43
N LEU A 240 2.63 -7.57 -5.89
CA LEU A 240 1.35 -6.96 -5.50
C LEU A 240 0.91 -5.87 -6.47
N CYS A 241 1.83 -4.94 -6.80
CA CYS A 241 1.58 -3.82 -7.70
C CYS A 241 2.87 -3.35 -8.37
N LEU A 242 2.71 -2.67 -9.50
CA LEU A 242 3.76 -1.97 -10.23
C LEU A 242 3.53 -0.47 -10.08
N VAL A 243 4.60 0.30 -9.97
CA VAL A 243 4.57 1.75 -9.81
C VAL A 243 5.55 2.37 -10.81
N PRO A 244 5.12 2.61 -12.06
CA PRO A 244 5.92 3.34 -13.04
C PRO A 244 6.23 4.74 -12.52
N LEU A 245 7.49 5.17 -12.67
CA LEU A 245 8.01 6.47 -12.24
C LEU A 245 8.62 7.21 -13.42
N GLY A 246 8.18 8.46 -13.63
CA GLY A 246 8.66 9.31 -14.71
C GLY A 246 8.04 8.97 -16.06
N ARG A 247 8.38 9.78 -17.07
CA ARG A 247 7.96 9.59 -18.45
C ARG A 247 9.15 9.85 -19.38
N SER A 248 9.40 8.93 -20.28
CA SER A 248 10.39 9.04 -21.35
C SER A 248 9.68 9.13 -22.71
N LEU A 249 10.33 9.81 -23.66
CA LEU A 249 9.94 9.79 -25.07
C LEU A 249 10.32 8.46 -25.74
N GLU A 250 11.28 7.74 -25.15
CA GLU A 250 11.70 6.40 -25.58
C GLU A 250 10.81 5.35 -24.93
N TRP A 251 9.78 4.91 -25.66
CA TRP A 251 8.92 3.83 -25.22
C TRP A 251 9.65 2.48 -25.29
N ALA A 252 9.56 1.70 -24.21
CA ALA A 252 9.90 0.29 -24.27
C ALA A 252 8.90 -0.41 -25.21
N THR A 253 9.34 -0.74 -26.42
CA THR A 253 8.56 -1.54 -27.36
C THR A 253 8.51 -2.99 -26.89
N HIS A 254 7.39 -3.67 -27.10
CA HIS A 254 7.23 -5.09 -26.79
C HIS A 254 8.41 -5.90 -27.34
N ALA A 255 9.18 -6.55 -26.47
CA ALA A 255 10.22 -7.45 -26.91
C ALA A 255 9.58 -8.75 -27.42
N VAL A 256 10.17 -9.34 -28.46
CA VAL A 256 9.95 -10.76 -28.77
C VAL A 256 10.23 -11.52 -27.47
N THR A 257 9.28 -12.34 -27.02
CA THR A 257 9.39 -13.06 -25.73
C THR A 257 10.71 -13.82 -25.69
N ARG A 258 11.68 -13.31 -24.92
CA ARG A 258 12.94 -14.01 -24.66
C ARG A 258 12.74 -14.96 -23.49
N GLU A 259 13.28 -16.17 -23.60
CA GLU A 259 13.39 -17.03 -22.44
C GLU A 259 14.29 -16.37 -21.40
N LEU A 260 13.75 -16.18 -20.20
CA LEU A 260 14.47 -15.58 -19.09
C LEU A 260 15.17 -16.68 -18.30
N PRO A 261 16.50 -16.63 -18.12
CA PRO A 261 17.17 -17.58 -17.25
C PRO A 261 16.64 -17.43 -15.82
N ALA A 262 16.45 -18.55 -15.12
CA ALA A 262 16.02 -18.54 -13.73
C ALA A 262 17.05 -17.82 -12.85
N LEU A 263 16.58 -17.05 -11.87
CA LEU A 263 17.46 -16.48 -10.84
C LEU A 263 17.69 -17.52 -9.75
N SER A 264 18.95 -17.85 -9.48
CA SER A 264 19.34 -18.85 -8.48
C SER A 264 20.30 -18.26 -7.44
N TYR A 265 19.96 -17.10 -6.88
CA TYR A 265 20.72 -16.50 -5.79
C TYR A 265 20.32 -17.10 -4.45
N SER A 266 21.31 -17.35 -3.58
CA SER A 266 21.04 -17.63 -2.18
C SER A 266 20.38 -16.43 -1.51
N VAL A 267 19.37 -16.69 -0.68
CA VAL A 267 18.70 -15.70 0.16
C VAL A 267 18.81 -16.16 1.61
N GLN A 268 19.20 -15.28 2.51
CA GLN A 268 19.23 -15.59 3.94
C GLN A 268 17.86 -16.11 4.40
N GLU A 269 17.88 -17.22 5.15
CA GLU A 269 16.66 -17.82 5.69
C GLU A 269 15.88 -16.81 6.54
N LEU A 270 14.56 -16.80 6.35
CA LEU A 270 13.68 -15.90 7.09
C LEU A 270 13.50 -16.37 8.54
N SER A 271 13.29 -17.66 8.74
CA SER A 271 13.11 -18.30 10.05
C SER A 271 13.40 -19.80 9.94
N GLN A 272 13.42 -20.50 11.07
CA GLN A 272 13.67 -21.95 11.12
C GLN A 272 12.62 -22.76 10.33
N GLN A 273 11.36 -22.34 10.41
CA GLN A 273 10.25 -22.98 9.70
C GLN A 273 9.29 -21.92 9.16
N GLN A 274 8.79 -22.13 7.94
CA GLN A 274 7.69 -21.33 7.38
C GLN A 274 6.42 -22.16 7.38
N LEU A 275 5.41 -21.74 8.15
CA LEU A 275 4.11 -22.41 8.15
C LEU A 275 3.28 -21.94 6.97
N GLU A 276 2.55 -22.88 6.37
CA GLU A 276 1.68 -22.60 5.24
C GLU A 276 0.22 -22.44 5.69
N TYR A 277 -0.45 -21.42 5.15
CA TYR A 277 -1.87 -21.20 5.39
C TYR A 277 -2.65 -21.40 4.08
N PRO A 278 -3.37 -22.53 3.92
CA PRO A 278 -4.05 -22.86 2.66
C PRO A 278 -5.08 -21.83 2.20
N ALA A 279 -5.72 -21.11 3.13
CA ALA A 279 -6.65 -20.03 2.78
C ALA A 279 -5.94 -18.85 2.11
N LEU A 280 -4.74 -18.48 2.58
CA LEU A 280 -3.93 -17.44 1.98
C LEU A 280 -3.45 -17.86 0.59
N LYS A 281 -2.87 -19.05 0.45
CA LYS A 281 -2.38 -19.57 -0.84
C LYS A 281 -3.49 -19.61 -1.90
N ARG A 282 -4.67 -20.13 -1.53
CA ARG A 282 -5.83 -20.17 -2.42
C ARG A 282 -6.32 -18.77 -2.80
N MET A 283 -6.35 -17.83 -1.85
CA MET A 283 -6.76 -16.46 -2.13
C MET A 283 -5.77 -15.75 -3.07
N ASN A 284 -4.46 -15.93 -2.85
CA ASN A 284 -3.42 -15.40 -3.72
C ASN A 284 -3.57 -15.96 -5.15
N ALA A 285 -3.58 -17.28 -5.29
CA ALA A 285 -3.71 -17.95 -6.59
C ALA A 285 -5.01 -17.57 -7.33
N ALA A 286 -6.13 -17.46 -6.62
CA ALA A 286 -7.41 -17.10 -7.21
C ALA A 286 -7.50 -15.63 -7.65
N SER A 287 -6.59 -14.77 -7.20
CA SER A 287 -6.56 -13.34 -7.56
C SER A 287 -5.44 -12.97 -8.53
N CYS A 288 -4.65 -13.94 -8.99
CA CYS A 288 -3.70 -13.75 -10.06
C CYS A 288 -4.42 -13.57 -11.40
N LEU A 289 -3.88 -12.72 -12.28
CA LEU A 289 -4.26 -12.67 -13.69
C LEU A 289 -3.30 -13.55 -14.49
N VAL A 290 -3.82 -14.33 -15.43
CA VAL A 290 -3.01 -15.34 -16.15
C VAL A 290 -2.60 -14.92 -17.55
N ASP A 291 -3.32 -13.98 -18.16
CA ASP A 291 -3.06 -13.50 -19.52
C ASP A 291 -3.58 -12.07 -19.74
N GLU A 292 -3.40 -11.57 -20.97
CA GLU A 292 -3.84 -10.23 -21.37
C GLU A 292 -5.37 -10.09 -21.43
N GLU A 293 -6.10 -11.16 -21.75
CA GLU A 293 -7.56 -11.15 -21.80
C GLU A 293 -8.16 -10.92 -20.40
N GLU A 294 -7.47 -11.35 -19.34
CA GLU A 294 -7.84 -11.01 -17.96
C GLU A 294 -7.40 -9.60 -17.52
N ILE A 295 -6.34 -9.03 -18.11
CA ILE A 295 -5.88 -7.64 -17.84
C ILE A 295 -6.84 -6.61 -18.44
N ARG A 296 -7.31 -6.81 -19.67
CA ARG A 296 -8.20 -5.84 -20.34
C ARG A 296 -9.39 -5.43 -19.49
N PRO A 297 -10.18 -6.37 -18.94
CA PRO A 297 -11.31 -6.04 -18.09
C PRO A 297 -10.90 -5.81 -16.62
N TRP A 298 -9.61 -5.76 -16.27
CA TRP A 298 -9.16 -5.18 -14.99
C TRP A 298 -9.20 -3.65 -15.06
N ARG A 299 -8.74 -3.07 -16.17
CA ARG A 299 -8.58 -1.62 -16.31
C ARG A 299 -9.91 -0.87 -16.31
N GLY A 300 -9.89 0.36 -15.81
CA GLY A 300 -11.04 1.27 -15.77
C GLY A 300 -11.84 1.20 -14.47
N PRO A 301 -12.90 2.02 -14.34
CA PRO A 301 -13.55 2.27 -13.07
C PRO A 301 -14.43 1.12 -12.60
N CYS A 302 -14.73 1.13 -11.30
CA CYS A 302 -15.91 0.49 -10.74
C CYS A 302 -16.99 1.55 -10.51
N VAL A 303 -18.06 1.52 -11.32
CA VAL A 303 -19.15 2.51 -11.22
C VAL A 303 -19.84 2.40 -9.86
N ARG A 304 -19.84 3.52 -9.13
CA ARG A 304 -20.55 3.65 -7.86
C ARG A 304 -22.02 3.99 -8.11
N PRO A 305 -22.98 3.21 -7.58
CA PRO A 305 -24.39 3.61 -7.61
C PRO A 305 -24.58 4.94 -6.86
N ARG A 306 -25.36 5.88 -7.43
CA ARG A 306 -25.75 7.09 -6.70
C ARG A 306 -26.75 6.71 -5.62
N GLY A 307 -26.39 6.93 -4.36
CA GLY A 307 -27.33 6.87 -3.24
C GLY A 307 -28.14 8.16 -3.13
N GLU A 308 -29.38 8.05 -2.65
CA GLU A 308 -30.18 9.21 -2.24
C GLU A 308 -29.66 9.75 -0.91
N ALA A 309 -29.47 11.07 -0.82
CA ALA A 309 -29.00 11.73 0.39
C ALA A 309 -30.07 11.68 1.48
N LYS A 310 -29.69 11.29 2.70
CA LYS A 310 -30.60 11.28 3.86
C LYS A 310 -30.65 12.62 4.59
N SER A 311 -31.67 12.79 5.43
CA SER A 311 -32.25 14.07 5.89
C SER A 311 -31.43 14.92 6.90
N SER A 312 -30.12 14.71 7.06
CA SER A 312 -29.26 15.70 7.74
C SER A 312 -27.84 15.67 7.18
N VAL A 313 -27.58 16.56 6.23
CA VAL A 313 -26.30 16.74 5.55
C VAL A 313 -25.54 17.90 6.19
N ILE A 314 -24.32 17.65 6.65
CA ILE A 314 -23.43 18.66 7.23
C ILE A 314 -22.33 18.94 6.21
N PRO A 315 -22.31 20.12 5.57
CA PRO A 315 -21.28 20.45 4.60
C PRO A 315 -19.91 20.55 5.28
N LEU A 316 -18.86 20.08 4.61
CA LEU A 316 -17.49 20.19 5.07
C LEU A 316 -16.80 21.34 4.35
N GLU A 317 -16.29 22.29 5.12
CA GLU A 317 -15.46 23.38 4.60
C GLU A 317 -13.99 22.99 4.70
N ARG A 318 -13.32 22.92 3.54
CA ARG A 318 -11.86 22.76 3.49
C ARG A 318 -11.20 24.11 3.81
N ARG A 319 -10.15 24.09 4.63
CA ARG A 319 -9.15 25.15 4.64
C ARG A 319 -7.78 24.54 4.37
N LEU A 320 -7.17 24.92 3.25
CA LEU A 320 -5.73 24.70 3.05
C LEU A 320 -4.99 25.74 3.89
N GLU A 321 -4.81 25.46 5.18
CA GLU A 321 -3.76 26.12 5.94
C GLU A 321 -2.41 25.51 5.51
N HIS A 322 -1.35 26.31 5.53
CA HIS A 322 0.00 25.80 5.33
C HIS A 322 0.28 24.70 6.34
N SER A 323 0.60 23.51 5.85
CA SER A 323 1.00 22.37 6.66
C SER A 323 2.52 22.26 6.71
N LYS A 324 3.00 21.38 7.58
CA LYS A 324 4.44 21.13 7.70
C LYS A 324 5.00 20.51 6.40
N PRO A 325 6.29 20.69 6.12
CA PRO A 325 6.97 19.99 5.03
C PRO A 325 6.75 18.47 5.06
N LEU A 326 6.52 17.86 3.90
CA LEU A 326 6.27 16.42 3.77
C LEU A 326 7.37 15.57 4.40
N GLY A 327 8.63 15.92 4.15
CA GLY A 327 9.78 15.23 4.73
C GLY A 327 9.77 15.27 6.27
N GLU A 328 9.43 16.43 6.85
CA GLU A 328 9.29 16.57 8.30
C GLU A 328 8.17 15.68 8.85
N VAL A 329 7.00 15.67 8.18
CA VAL A 329 5.85 14.88 8.62
C VAL A 329 6.16 13.39 8.57
N ILE A 330 6.76 12.88 7.49
CA ILE A 330 7.13 11.47 7.35
C ILE A 330 8.15 11.07 8.44
N LEU A 331 9.16 11.89 8.71
CA LEU A 331 10.17 11.63 9.73
C LEU A 331 9.58 11.66 11.16
N LYS A 332 8.64 12.57 11.41
CA LYS A 332 7.98 12.69 12.72
C LYS A 332 6.90 11.63 12.93
N ARG A 333 6.28 11.11 11.87
CA ARG A 333 5.15 10.15 11.92
C ARG A 333 5.43 9.00 12.88
N GLY A 334 4.46 8.71 13.73
CA GLY A 334 4.44 7.55 14.61
C GLY A 334 3.00 7.13 14.86
N SER A 335 2.77 5.84 15.08
CA SER A 335 1.44 5.37 15.49
C SER A 335 1.25 5.69 16.98
N ALA A 336 0.25 6.51 17.29
CA ALA A 336 -0.08 6.85 18.67
C ALA A 336 -0.44 5.59 19.46
N ARG A 337 -0.05 5.55 20.74
CA ARG A 337 -0.39 4.45 21.66
C ARG A 337 -1.53 4.78 22.62
N ARG A 338 -1.79 6.08 22.82
CA ARG A 338 -2.90 6.66 23.57
C ARG A 338 -3.25 8.02 22.97
N PHE A 339 -4.48 8.46 23.18
CA PHE A 339 -4.90 9.82 22.88
C PHE A 339 -5.13 10.61 24.17
N ALA A 340 -4.87 11.92 24.14
CA ALA A 340 -5.10 12.81 25.27
C ALA A 340 -6.60 13.03 25.60
N ARG A 341 -7.50 12.51 24.75
CA ARG A 341 -8.95 12.81 24.75
C ARG A 341 -9.24 14.29 24.60
N GLU A 342 -8.46 14.97 23.77
CA GLU A 342 -8.73 16.34 23.35
C GLU A 342 -9.57 16.33 22.07
N ALA A 343 -10.61 17.16 22.04
CA ALA A 343 -11.46 17.30 20.87
C ALA A 343 -10.69 17.91 19.70
N ILE A 344 -10.84 17.33 18.50
CA ILE A 344 -10.41 17.99 17.27
C ILE A 344 -11.51 18.94 16.79
N GLY A 345 -11.15 19.97 16.03
CA GLY A 345 -12.14 20.83 15.37
C GLY A 345 -12.77 20.14 14.15
N LEU A 346 -14.03 20.45 13.86
CA LEU A 346 -14.69 19.99 12.62
C LEU A 346 -13.85 20.32 11.38
N LYS A 347 -13.24 21.51 11.32
CA LYS A 347 -12.35 21.92 10.22
C LYS A 347 -11.12 21.02 10.06
N GLN A 348 -10.55 20.53 11.16
CA GLN A 348 -9.43 19.59 11.12
C GLN A 348 -9.89 18.25 10.54
N LEU A 349 -11.04 17.75 11.00
CA LEU A 349 -11.66 16.53 10.46
C LEU A 349 -11.99 16.67 8.97
N SER A 350 -12.63 17.77 8.56
CA SER A 350 -12.95 18.08 7.16
C SER A 350 -11.70 18.05 6.27
N THR A 351 -10.60 18.64 6.76
CA THR A 351 -9.33 18.69 6.01
C THR A 351 -8.70 17.31 5.88
N MET A 352 -8.69 16.50 6.94
CA MET A 352 -8.19 15.13 6.90
C MET A 352 -8.98 14.25 5.91
N LEU A 353 -10.32 14.36 5.92
CA LEU A 353 -11.18 13.62 4.99
C LEU A 353 -10.92 14.06 3.55
N ASP A 354 -11.00 15.35 3.23
CA ASP A 354 -10.81 15.85 1.86
C ASP A 354 -9.44 15.49 1.29
N CYS A 355 -8.35 15.68 2.05
CA CYS A 355 -7.00 15.36 1.58
C CYS A 355 -6.75 13.85 1.45
N SER A 356 -7.36 13.01 2.29
CA SER A 356 -7.15 11.55 2.23
C SER A 356 -8.03 10.83 1.20
N THR A 357 -9.09 11.49 0.69
CA THR A 357 -10.03 10.89 -0.27
C THR A 357 -10.02 11.55 -1.64
N HIS A 358 -8.97 12.31 -1.97
CA HIS A 358 -8.86 12.94 -3.30
C HIS A 358 -8.66 11.92 -4.44
N GLY A 359 -8.34 10.67 -4.11
CA GLY A 359 -8.05 9.60 -5.07
C GLY A 359 -6.57 9.53 -5.43
N ILE A 360 -6.20 8.50 -6.17
CA ILE A 360 -4.82 8.26 -6.64
C ILE A 360 -4.83 7.93 -8.14
N PRO A 361 -3.74 8.18 -8.87
CA PRO A 361 -3.58 7.66 -10.23
C PRO A 361 -3.41 6.14 -10.16
N ALA A 362 -4.36 5.40 -10.73
CA ALA A 362 -4.31 3.93 -10.78
C ALA A 362 -5.09 3.38 -11.98
N ASP A 363 -4.71 2.22 -12.50
CA ASP A 363 -5.33 1.62 -13.69
C ASP A 363 -6.75 1.08 -13.47
N PHE A 364 -7.18 0.96 -12.22
CA PHE A 364 -8.52 0.50 -11.81
C PHE A 364 -9.41 1.64 -11.27
N LEU A 365 -8.99 2.90 -11.41
CA LEU A 365 -9.69 4.10 -10.96
C LEU A 365 -9.84 5.12 -12.11
N GLU A 366 -10.82 6.02 -12.00
CA GLU A 366 -11.11 7.08 -13.01
C GLU A 366 -10.72 8.46 -12.48
N GLY A 367 -9.44 8.61 -12.11
CA GLY A 367 -8.90 9.90 -11.66
C GLY A 367 -9.45 10.38 -10.31
N ALA A 368 -9.33 11.69 -10.08
CA ALA A 368 -9.58 12.31 -8.78
C ALA A 368 -11.03 12.10 -8.29
N GLY A 369 -11.19 11.77 -7.01
CA GLY A 369 -12.47 11.55 -6.35
C GLY A 369 -13.10 10.17 -6.57
N THR A 370 -12.44 9.28 -7.33
CA THR A 370 -12.87 7.88 -7.46
C THR A 370 -12.27 7.01 -6.37
N SER A 371 -13.08 6.12 -5.80
CA SER A 371 -12.69 5.26 -4.69
C SER A 371 -13.49 3.95 -4.73
N LEU A 372 -12.84 2.86 -4.34
CA LEU A 372 -13.49 1.56 -4.12
C LEU A 372 -13.98 1.40 -2.67
N THR A 373 -13.60 2.32 -1.78
CA THR A 373 -13.95 2.35 -0.35
C THR A 373 -14.85 3.54 -0.01
N ASP A 374 -15.81 3.29 0.84
CA ASP A 374 -16.71 4.25 1.47
C ASP A 374 -16.29 4.47 2.91
N LEU A 375 -16.28 5.72 3.36
CA LEU A 375 -15.86 6.10 4.70
C LEU A 375 -17.08 6.27 5.59
N TYR A 376 -17.11 5.48 6.65
CA TYR A 376 -18.03 5.63 7.77
C TYR A 376 -17.21 6.03 8.99
N MET A 377 -17.82 6.73 9.93
CA MET A 377 -17.10 7.11 11.13
C MET A 377 -18.00 7.14 12.35
N ILE A 378 -17.41 6.82 13.49
CA ILE A 378 -17.97 7.14 14.79
C ILE A 378 -17.30 8.44 15.25
N VAL A 379 -18.11 9.48 15.40
CA VAL A 379 -17.71 10.78 15.96
C VAL A 379 -17.98 10.74 17.45
N ILE A 380 -16.93 10.99 18.24
CA ILE A 380 -16.98 10.91 19.70
C ILE A 380 -16.86 12.31 20.30
N ASP A 381 -15.86 13.08 19.86
CA ASP A 381 -15.55 14.39 20.42
C ASP A 381 -14.92 15.31 19.36
N VAL A 382 -15.78 15.92 18.54
CA VAL A 382 -15.39 16.85 17.47
C VAL A 382 -16.13 18.17 17.66
N GLN A 383 -15.38 19.27 17.84
CA GLN A 383 -15.99 20.58 18.08
C GLN A 383 -16.85 21.00 16.89
N GLY A 384 -18.11 21.35 17.14
CA GLY A 384 -19.08 21.74 16.11
C GLY A 384 -19.76 20.56 15.40
N LEU A 385 -19.60 19.33 15.90
CA LEU A 385 -20.25 18.13 15.37
C LEU A 385 -20.78 17.26 16.51
N GLU A 386 -22.07 16.95 16.48
CA GLU A 386 -22.70 16.10 17.50
C GLU A 386 -22.11 14.67 17.49
N PRO A 387 -21.98 14.00 18.65
CA PRO A 387 -21.58 12.60 18.68
C PRO A 387 -22.59 11.69 17.95
N GLY A 388 -22.06 10.68 17.26
CA GLY A 388 -22.87 9.73 16.51
C GLY A 388 -22.10 9.00 15.42
N SER A 389 -22.80 8.23 14.61
CA SER A 389 -22.25 7.60 13.41
C SER A 389 -22.61 8.41 12.16
N TYR A 390 -21.63 8.53 11.27
CA TYR A 390 -21.70 9.35 10.07
C TYR A 390 -21.19 8.58 8.86
N TYR A 391 -21.78 8.85 7.71
CA TYR A 391 -21.25 8.49 6.40
C TYR A 391 -20.63 9.74 5.77
N PHE A 392 -19.42 9.63 5.21
CA PHE A 392 -18.79 10.71 4.47
C PHE A 392 -19.07 10.57 2.97
N SER A 393 -19.69 11.59 2.40
CA SER A 393 -19.95 11.70 0.97
C SER A 393 -18.80 12.45 0.29
N PRO A 394 -17.86 11.78 -0.41
CA PRO A 394 -16.73 12.45 -1.06
C PRO A 394 -17.18 13.38 -2.19
N ILE A 395 -18.28 13.03 -2.88
CA ILE A 395 -18.84 13.81 -3.99
C ILE A 395 -19.46 15.11 -3.48
N GLN A 396 -20.27 15.03 -2.43
CA GLN A 396 -20.94 16.20 -1.86
C GLN A 396 -20.05 16.96 -0.86
N LYS A 397 -18.90 16.39 -0.50
CA LYS A 397 -18.00 16.88 0.56
C LYS A 397 -18.79 17.18 1.84
N SER A 398 -19.52 16.17 2.31
CA SER A 398 -20.44 16.31 3.44
C SER A 398 -20.43 15.10 4.34
N LEU A 399 -20.91 15.28 5.57
CA LEU A 399 -21.22 14.20 6.50
C LEU A 399 -22.74 14.01 6.59
N GLU A 400 -23.18 12.79 6.38
CA GLU A 400 -24.56 12.37 6.58
C GLU A 400 -24.66 11.64 7.92
N ARG A 401 -25.42 12.18 8.86
CA ARG A 401 -25.63 11.51 10.16
C ARG A 401 -26.52 10.28 9.97
N LEU A 402 -26.03 9.13 10.41
CA LEU A 402 -26.75 7.86 10.35
C LEU A 402 -27.48 7.60 11.66
N GLN A 403 -26.82 7.84 12.80
CA GLN A 403 -27.39 7.68 14.12
C GLN A 403 -26.73 8.68 15.09
N ALA A 404 -27.53 9.35 15.91
CA ALA A 404 -27.04 10.25 16.96
C ALA A 404 -26.76 9.49 18.27
N GLY A 405 -25.85 10.00 19.09
CA GLY A 405 -25.58 9.50 20.44
C GLY A 405 -24.11 9.15 20.66
N SER A 406 -23.72 9.05 21.93
CA SER A 406 -22.38 8.59 22.31
C SER A 406 -22.19 7.13 21.90
N MET A 407 -21.14 6.85 21.13
CA MET A 407 -20.77 5.50 20.66
C MET A 407 -19.34 5.12 21.04
N ARG A 408 -18.85 5.65 22.17
CA ARG A 408 -17.45 5.50 22.60
C ARG A 408 -17.13 4.04 22.94
N GLU A 409 -18.04 3.36 23.63
CA GLU A 409 -17.86 1.96 24.03
C GLU A 409 -17.90 1.04 22.81
N GLU A 410 -18.81 1.31 21.87
CA GLU A 410 -18.94 0.62 20.60
C GLU A 410 -17.69 0.79 19.74
N ALA A 411 -17.13 2.00 19.66
CA ALA A 411 -15.86 2.24 18.98
C ALA A 411 -14.72 1.40 19.58
N GLY A 412 -14.63 1.36 20.92
CA GLY A 412 -13.68 0.48 21.62
C GLY A 412 -13.89 -0.99 21.29
N TYR A 413 -15.12 -1.48 21.42
CA TYR A 413 -15.49 -2.87 21.18
C TYR A 413 -15.20 -3.32 19.74
N LEU A 414 -15.62 -2.55 18.73
CA LEU A 414 -15.40 -2.86 17.32
C LEU A 414 -13.92 -2.92 16.95
N CYS A 415 -13.07 -2.18 17.66
CA CYS A 415 -11.62 -2.21 17.49
C CYS A 415 -10.92 -3.23 18.40
N LEU A 416 -11.60 -4.34 18.71
CA LEU A 416 -11.08 -5.42 19.55
C LEU A 416 -10.72 -4.95 20.97
N GLU A 417 -11.57 -4.10 21.54
CA GLU A 417 -11.43 -3.56 22.90
C GLU A 417 -10.16 -2.73 23.12
N GLN A 418 -9.55 -2.24 22.04
CA GLN A 418 -8.38 -1.38 22.12
C GLN A 418 -8.78 0.01 22.64
N PRO A 419 -8.15 0.51 23.73
CA PRO A 419 -8.46 1.83 24.29
C PRO A 419 -8.34 2.97 23.29
N LEU A 420 -7.42 2.86 22.32
CA LEU A 420 -7.21 3.86 21.28
C LEU A 420 -8.49 4.30 20.58
N ALA A 421 -9.37 3.36 20.22
CA ALA A 421 -10.61 3.70 19.52
C ALA A 421 -11.61 4.39 20.44
N ALA A 422 -11.69 3.97 21.70
CA ALA A 422 -12.51 4.60 22.71
C ALA A 422 -11.94 5.95 23.19
N GLU A 423 -10.66 6.22 23.01
CA GLU A 423 -10.00 7.48 23.38
C GLU A 423 -9.97 8.52 22.24
N ALA A 424 -10.23 8.09 21.01
CA ALA A 424 -10.18 8.94 19.83
C ALA A 424 -11.29 10.00 19.81
N SER A 425 -11.04 11.09 19.07
CA SER A 425 -12.05 12.11 18.76
C SER A 425 -13.03 11.63 17.69
N ALA A 426 -12.54 10.85 16.72
CA ALA A 426 -13.33 10.16 15.72
C ALA A 426 -12.60 8.87 15.28
N VAL A 427 -13.36 7.84 14.93
CA VAL A 427 -12.84 6.57 14.39
C VAL A 427 -13.40 6.38 12.98
N VAL A 428 -12.51 6.30 11.98
CA VAL A 428 -12.88 6.15 10.57
C VAL A 428 -12.77 4.68 10.15
N PHE A 429 -13.82 4.18 9.53
CA PHE A 429 -13.97 2.84 9.00
C PHE A 429 -14.04 2.90 7.48
N PHE A 430 -13.10 2.23 6.82
CA PHE A 430 -13.07 2.07 5.36
C PHE A 430 -13.82 0.80 5.02
N LEU A 431 -14.94 0.93 4.30
CA LEU A 431 -15.80 -0.19 3.93
C LEU A 431 -15.93 -0.27 2.41
N SER A 432 -15.96 -1.48 1.86
CA SER A 432 -16.21 -1.68 0.42
C SER A 432 -17.37 -2.62 0.21
N ASP A 433 -18.22 -2.29 -0.77
CA ASP A 433 -19.17 -3.25 -1.31
C ASP A 433 -18.39 -4.31 -2.11
N LEU A 434 -18.09 -5.39 -1.41
CA LEU A 434 -17.30 -6.47 -1.98
C LEU A 434 -18.02 -7.17 -3.14
N ASN A 435 -19.36 -7.23 -3.14
CA ASN A 435 -20.08 -7.82 -4.26
C ASN A 435 -19.87 -6.99 -5.53
N ARG A 436 -19.97 -5.67 -5.43
CA ARG A 436 -19.72 -4.74 -6.55
C ARG A 436 -18.29 -4.83 -7.05
N VAL A 437 -17.32 -4.78 -6.14
CA VAL A 437 -15.88 -4.81 -6.48
C VAL A 437 -15.51 -6.13 -7.14
N LEU A 438 -15.95 -7.27 -6.59
CA LEU A 438 -15.66 -8.58 -7.15
C LEU A 438 -16.38 -8.82 -8.48
N ALA A 439 -17.61 -8.33 -8.65
CA ALA A 439 -18.30 -8.40 -9.94
C ALA A 439 -17.51 -7.68 -11.04
N ARG A 440 -16.89 -6.55 -10.70
CA ARG A 440 -16.10 -5.76 -11.66
C ARG A 440 -14.73 -6.37 -11.94
N PHE A 441 -13.98 -6.72 -10.90
CA PHE A 441 -12.55 -7.02 -11.00
C PHE A 441 -12.19 -8.49 -10.70
N GLY A 442 -13.17 -9.34 -10.41
CA GLY A 442 -12.92 -10.70 -9.94
C GLY A 442 -12.32 -10.72 -8.53
N ASN A 443 -11.73 -11.85 -8.12
CA ASN A 443 -11.04 -12.00 -6.84
C ASN A 443 -9.91 -10.96 -6.64
N ARG A 444 -9.27 -10.50 -7.72
CA ARG A 444 -8.24 -9.46 -7.69
C ARG A 444 -8.76 -8.13 -7.14
N GLY A 445 -10.06 -7.86 -7.27
CA GLY A 445 -10.68 -6.69 -6.65
C GLY A 445 -10.48 -6.63 -5.13
N TYR A 446 -10.30 -7.78 -4.47
CA TYR A 446 -9.98 -7.84 -3.05
C TYR A 446 -8.60 -7.24 -2.70
N ARG A 447 -7.65 -7.29 -3.64
CA ARG A 447 -6.30 -6.72 -3.48
C ARG A 447 -6.32 -5.19 -3.51
N ALA A 448 -7.31 -4.60 -4.21
CA ALA A 448 -7.41 -3.16 -4.44
C ALA A 448 -8.22 -2.39 -3.39
N VAL A 449 -8.83 -3.08 -2.41
CA VAL A 449 -9.71 -2.48 -1.38
C VAL A 449 -9.21 -2.65 0.05
#